data_AF-A0A323U7T4-F1
#
_entry.id   AF-A0A323U7T4-F1
#
_cell.length_a   1.000
_cell.length_b   1.000
_cell.length_c   1.000
_cell.angle_alpha   90.00
_cell.angle_beta   90.00
_cell.angle_gamma   90.00
#
_symmetry.space_group_name_H-M   'P 1'
#
loop_
_entity.id
_entity.type
_entity.pdbx_description
1 polymer ?
#
loop_
_entity_poly.entity_id
_entity_poly.type
_entity_poly.pdbx_seq_one_letter_code
_entity_poly.pdbx_strand_id
1 'polypeptide(L)' 'MTDPTLIWQVAESLGFGRRVTYTPDEVAAILRMGRRQIYEQIRSGHIRAVRNGSRWLVPVNAIAEFVGAEREATAPR' A
#
# COMPACT_ATOMS: atom_id res chain seq x y z
N MET A 1 14.26 -5.37 -1.38
CA MET A 1 13.36 -5.38 -2.55
C MET A 1 12.25 -6.38 -2.23
N THR A 2 11.11 -5.91 -1.72
CA THR A 2 10.03 -6.79 -1.24
C THR A 2 9.20 -7.29 -2.43
N ASP A 3 9.01 -8.61 -2.54
CA ASP A 3 8.20 -9.21 -3.61
C ASP A 3 6.72 -8.79 -3.48
N PRO A 4 6.13 -8.11 -4.48
CA PRO A 4 4.74 -7.65 -4.44
C PRO A 4 3.70 -8.73 -4.73
N THR A 5 4.10 -9.99 -4.97
CA THR A 5 3.17 -11.06 -5.39
C THR A 5 1.98 -11.23 -4.44
N LEU A 6 2.20 -11.15 -3.13
CA LEU A 6 1.11 -11.23 -2.14
C LEU A 6 0.10 -10.09 -2.28
N ILE A 7 0.57 -8.87 -2.57
CA ILE A 7 -0.30 -7.70 -2.74
C ILE A 7 -1.21 -7.88 -3.96
N TRP A 8 -0.67 -8.44 -5.05
CA TRP A 8 -1.47 -8.73 -6.23
C TRP A 8 -2.51 -9.82 -5.98
N GLN A 9 -2.17 -10.90 -5.26
CA GLN A 9 -3.14 -11.94 -4.89
C GLN A 9 -4.30 -11.36 -4.08
N VAL A 10 -4.00 -10.52 -3.07
CA VAL A 10 -5.02 -9.83 -2.28
C VAL A 10 -5.85 -8.90 -3.17
N ALA A 11 -5.22 -8.06 -4.00
CA ALA A 11 -5.92 -7.16 -4.91
C ALA A 11 -6.82 -7.88 -5.90
N GLU A 12 -6.40 -9.04 -6.42
CA GLU A 12 -7.21 -9.90 -7.29
C GLU A 12 -8.40 -10.49 -6.55
N SER A 13 -8.21 -10.99 -5.32
CA SER A 13 -9.32 -11.49 -4.48
C SER A 13 -10.35 -10.41 -4.14
N LEU A 14 -9.94 -9.13 -4.12
CA LEU A 14 -10.81 -7.97 -3.91
C LEU A 14 -11.44 -7.45 -5.22
N GLY A 15 -11.07 -8.02 -6.37
CA GLY A 15 -11.59 -7.63 -7.69
C GLY A 15 -10.93 -6.40 -8.31
N PHE A 16 -9.81 -5.91 -7.79
CA PHE A 16 -9.10 -4.74 -8.34
C PHE A 16 -8.19 -5.09 -9.52
N GLY A 17 -7.81 -6.37 -9.64
CA GLY A 17 -6.89 -6.88 -10.65
C GLY A 17 -5.42 -6.53 -10.37
N ARG A 18 -4.55 -7.12 -11.19
CA ARG A 18 -3.09 -6.93 -11.10
C ARG A 18 -2.66 -5.61 -11.74
N ARG A 19 -2.30 -4.63 -10.92
CA ARG A 19 -1.88 -3.29 -11.35
C ARG A 19 -0.54 -2.89 -10.73
N VAL A 20 0.16 -1.98 -11.40
CA VAL A 20 1.42 -1.40 -10.89
C VAL A 20 1.19 -0.32 -9.83
N THR A 21 -0.02 0.28 -9.81
CA THR A 21 -0.43 1.32 -8.87
C THR A 21 -1.88 1.14 -8.46
N TYR A 22 -2.19 1.51 -7.21
CA TYR A 22 -3.53 1.50 -6.62
C TYR A 22 -3.88 2.88 -6.05
N THR A 23 -5.17 3.20 -5.96
CA THR A 23 -5.66 4.41 -5.30
C THR A 23 -5.58 4.26 -3.76
N PRO A 24 -5.57 5.35 -2.98
CA PRO A 24 -5.60 5.27 -1.52
C PRO A 24 -6.76 4.44 -0.97
N ASP A 25 -7.92 4.49 -1.60
CA ASP A 25 -9.09 3.69 -1.23
C ASP A 25 -8.87 2.19 -1.52
N GLU A 26 -8.27 1.83 -2.66
CA GLU A 26 -7.90 0.43 -2.96
C GLU A 26 -6.81 -0.07 -1.99
N VAL A 27 -5.82 0.77 -1.67
CA VAL A 27 -4.78 0.43 -0.67
C VAL A 27 -5.37 0.20 0.71
N ALA A 28 -6.35 1.01 1.12
CA ALA A 28 -7.06 0.83 2.38
C ALA A 28 -7.75 -0.54 2.43
N ALA A 29 -8.38 -0.97 1.33
CA ALA A 29 -8.99 -2.29 1.25
C ALA A 29 -7.95 -3.42 1.24
N ILE A 30 -6.85 -3.29 0.49
CA ILE A 30 -5.76 -4.27 0.42
C ILE A 30 -5.10 -4.46 1.80
N LEU A 31 -4.82 -3.37 2.51
CA LEU A 31 -4.17 -3.39 3.83
C LEU A 31 -5.16 -3.59 4.98
N ARG A 32 -6.47 -3.64 4.69
CA ARG A 32 -7.56 -3.63 5.69
C ARG A 32 -7.42 -2.51 6.74
N MET A 33 -6.99 -1.34 6.29
CA MET A 33 -6.85 -0.14 7.12
C MET A 33 -7.95 0.87 6.81
N GLY A 34 -8.28 1.75 7.76
CA GLY A 34 -9.20 2.85 7.50
C GLY A 34 -8.62 3.83 6.47
N ARG A 35 -9.47 4.35 5.58
CA ARG A 35 -9.06 5.36 4.56
C ARG A 35 -8.29 6.53 5.16
N ARG A 36 -8.76 7.04 6.30
CA ARG A 36 -8.11 8.12 7.04
C ARG A 36 -6.67 7.77 7.42
N GLN A 37 -6.43 6.56 7.93
CA GLN A 37 -5.09 6.09 8.28
C GLN A 37 -4.19 6.03 7.04
N ILE A 38 -4.69 5.50 5.92
CA ILE A 38 -3.90 5.48 4.66
C ILE A 38 -3.54 6.90 4.21
N TYR A 39 -4.48 7.84 4.21
CA TYR A 39 -4.17 9.23 3.88
C TYR A 39 -3.18 9.87 4.86
N GLU A 40 -3.25 9.55 6.15
CA GLU A 40 -2.27 9.98 7.15
C GLU A 40 -0.88 9.38 6.89
N GLN A 41 -0.79 8.08 6.57
CA GLN A 41 0.48 7.42 6.21
C GLN A 41 1.09 7.99 4.91
N ILE A 42 0.26 8.32 3.92
CA ILE A 42 0.71 8.97 2.69
C ILE A 42 1.20 10.40 2.99
N ARG A 43 0.45 11.18 3.77
CA ARG A 43 0.81 12.57 4.11
C ARG A 43 2.06 12.66 4.99
N SER A 44 2.25 11.70 5.89
CA SER A 44 3.43 11.60 6.75
C SER A 44 4.65 11.01 6.03
N GLY A 45 4.49 10.51 4.81
CA GLY A 45 5.58 9.98 3.99
C GLY A 45 5.95 8.52 4.26
N HIS A 46 5.25 7.83 5.18
CA HIS A 46 5.47 6.40 5.46
C HIS A 46 5.05 5.52 4.29
N ILE A 47 4.00 5.91 3.55
CA ILE A 47 3.62 5.28 2.28
C ILE A 47 3.90 6.26 1.15
N ARG A 48 4.84 5.90 0.27
CA ARG A 48 5.13 6.70 -0.93
C ARG A 48 3.94 6.67 -1.88
N ALA A 49 3.52 7.85 -2.34
CA ALA A 49 2.48 7.99 -3.35
C ALA A 49 2.88 9.03 -4.40
N VAL A 50 2.45 8.79 -5.64
CA VAL A 50 2.62 9.67 -6.78
C VAL A 50 1.30 10.41 -7.02
N ARG A 51 1.37 11.73 -7.10
CA ARG A 51 0.22 12.55 -7.46
C ARG A 51 0.19 12.76 -8.97
N ASN A 52 -0.83 12.23 -9.64
CA ASN A 52 -1.09 12.45 -11.06
C ASN A 52 -2.33 13.34 -11.22
N GLY A 53 -2.10 14.64 -11.39
CA GLY A 53 -3.16 15.66 -11.38
C GLY A 53 -3.94 15.67 -10.06
N SER A 54 -5.23 15.36 -10.15
CA SER A 54 -6.14 15.29 -8.99
C SER A 54 -6.13 13.94 -8.27
N ARG A 55 -5.50 12.91 -8.85
CA ARG A 55 -5.52 11.54 -8.29
C ARG A 55 -4.20 11.20 -7.61
N TRP A 56 -4.30 10.56 -6.45
CA TRP A 56 -3.18 9.92 -5.78
C TRP A 56 -3.09 8.46 -6.24
N LEU A 57 -1.87 8.02 -6.54
CA LEU A 57 -1.56 6.66 -6.94
C LEU A 57 -0.43 6.14 -6.06
N VAL A 58 -0.66 5.00 -5.42
CA VAL A 58 0.30 4.31 -4.56
C VAL A 58 0.90 3.17 -5.37
N PRO A 59 2.21 3.21 -5.67
CA PRO A 59 2.91 2.12 -6.32
C PRO A 59 2.85 0.82 -5.51
N VAL A 60 2.71 -0.33 -6.17
CA VAL A 60 2.63 -1.63 -5.47
C VAL A 60 3.88 -1.92 -4.63
N ASN A 61 5.06 -1.47 -5.07
CA ASN A 61 6.29 -1.58 -4.29
C ASN A 61 6.26 -0.73 -3.02
N ALA A 62 5.61 0.44 -3.03
CA ALA A 62 5.46 1.25 -1.83
C ALA A 62 4.58 0.56 -0.77
N ILE A 63 3.55 -0.16 -1.22
CA ILE A 63 2.69 -0.99 -0.35
C ILE A 63 3.52 -2.15 0.23
N ALA A 64 4.28 -2.84 -0.61
CA ALA A 64 5.13 -3.96 -0.19
C ALA A 64 6.25 -3.52 0.76
N GLU A 65 6.86 -2.34 0.53
CA GLU A 65 7.82 -1.70 1.41
C GLU A 65 7.19 -1.38 2.78
N PHE A 66 5.98 -0.80 2.80
CA PHE A 66 5.27 -0.47 4.04
C PHE A 66 4.98 -1.70 4.90
N VAL A 67 4.43 -2.76 4.31
CA VAL A 67 4.14 -4.02 5.03
C VAL A 67 5.42 -4.77 5.42
N GLY A 68 6.46 -4.67 4.59
CA GLY A 68 7.77 -5.27 4.86
C GLY A 68 8.52 -4.58 6.00
N ALA A 69 8.39 -3.26 6.14
CA ALA A 69 9.04 -2.47 7.19
C ALA A 69 8.62 -2.89 8.61
N GLU A 70 7.38 -3.34 8.78
CA GLU A 70 6.86 -3.83 10.08
C GLU A 70 7.49 -5.15 10.53
N ARG A 71 8.06 -5.96 9.62
CA ARG A 71 8.75 -7.19 10.02
C ARG A 71 10.04 -6.93 10.80
N GLU A 72 10.65 -5.76 10.63
CA GLU A 72 11.85 -5.35 11.37
C GLU A 72 11.48 -4.76 12.75
N ALA A 73 10.31 -4.09 12.85
CA ALA A 73 9.87 -3.42 14.08
C ALA A 73 9.28 -4.36 15.15
N THR A 74 8.89 -5.59 14.76
CA THR A 74 8.35 -6.63 15.67
C THR A 74 9.35 -7.77 15.94
N ALA A 75 10.65 -7.56 15.74
CA ALA A 75 11.66 -8.43 16.34
C ALA A 75 11.75 -8.08 17.84
N PRO A 76 11.43 -9.01 18.77
CA PRO A 76 11.56 -8.74 20.20
C PRO A 76 13.05 -8.49 20.52
N ARG A 77 13.31 -7.38 21.20
CA ARG A 77 14.62 -7.05 21.76
C ARG A 77 14.74 -7.62 23.17
#